data_AF-A0A925PFG4-F1
#
_entry.id   AF-A0A925PFG4-F1
#
_cell.length_a   1.000
_cell.length_b   1.000
_cell.length_c   1.000
_cell.angle_alpha   90.00
_cell.angle_beta   90.00
_cell.angle_gamma   90.00
#
_symmetry.space_group_name_H-M   'P 1'
#
loop_
_entity.id
_entity.type
_entity.pdbx_description
1 polymer ?
#
loop_
_entity_poly.entity_id
_entity_poly.type
_entity_poly.pdbx_seq_one_letter_code
_entity_poly.pdbx_strand_id
1 'polypeptide(L)'
;MFRKQLFYIVLFICLFSFGFRTCLAYDVQKVAALPVLSINNISVDKDVEEIIAKALANKFHMPLSKVVPFFEIIPEEEVIAALPVQLKGKKKSKLENSMLAAVADKLNADIVIAAEIKAYRSILRVNRDGDRLQETHLAMRVINYHRPSGTFTEKNDHEFYVGDDIGWGRPEYIADQMIYKLLNKIPDYR
;
A
#
# COMPACT_ATOMS: atom_id res chain seq x y z
N MET A 1 -42.46 22.95 47.87
CA MET A 1 -42.77 22.25 46.59
C MET A 1 -41.79 22.61 45.46
N PHE A 2 -41.42 23.90 45.30
CA PHE A 2 -40.46 24.40 44.29
C PHE A 2 -39.06 23.76 44.28
N ARG A 3 -38.51 23.39 45.43
CA ARG A 3 -37.13 22.87 45.52
C ARG A 3 -36.94 21.51 44.84
N LYS A 4 -38.00 20.71 44.73
CA LYS A 4 -37.98 19.41 44.03
C LYS A 4 -38.05 19.57 42.50
N GLN A 5 -38.83 20.55 42.01
CA GLN A 5 -38.93 20.85 40.57
C GLN A 5 -37.62 21.40 40.00
N LEU A 6 -36.89 22.22 40.76
CA LEU A 6 -35.59 22.75 40.33
C LEU A 6 -34.56 21.62 40.11
N PHE A 7 -34.61 20.57 40.94
CA PHE A 7 -33.72 19.43 40.83
C PHE A 7 -33.98 18.62 39.54
N TYR A 8 -35.25 18.41 39.18
CA TYR A 8 -35.60 17.72 37.94
C TYR A 8 -35.21 18.51 36.68
N ILE A 9 -35.28 19.84 36.72
CA ILE A 9 -34.87 20.69 35.59
C ILE A 9 -33.34 20.62 35.39
N VAL A 10 -32.56 20.68 36.47
CA VAL A 10 -31.10 20.55 36.40
C VAL A 10 -30.69 19.16 35.93
N LEU A 11 -31.37 18.11 36.40
CA LEU A 11 -31.13 16.73 35.95
C LEU A 11 -31.43 16.58 34.45
N PHE A 12 -32.52 17.20 33.97
CA PHE A 12 -32.91 17.16 32.56
C PHE A 12 -31.90 17.90 31.66
N ILE A 13 -31.40 19.06 32.10
CA ILE A 13 -30.36 19.82 31.39
C ILE A 13 -29.04 19.05 31.35
N CYS A 14 -28.61 18.43 32.46
CA CYS A 14 -27.42 17.57 32.45
C CYS A 14 -27.59 16.38 31.50
N LEU A 15 -28.73 15.69 31.51
CA LEU A 15 -29.00 14.56 30.61
C LEU A 15 -29.01 14.97 29.13
N PHE A 16 -29.55 16.15 28.80
CA PHE A 16 -29.56 16.66 27.42
C PHE A 16 -28.19 17.16 26.96
N SER A 17 -27.36 17.66 27.88
CA SER A 17 -26.01 18.17 27.57
C SER A 17 -24.99 17.06 27.30
N PHE A 18 -25.24 15.84 27.78
CA PHE A 18 -24.38 14.67 27.52
C PHE A 18 -24.86 13.81 26.32
N GLY A 19 -26.06 14.06 25.78
CA GLY A 19 -26.72 13.21 24.78
C GLY A 19 -26.37 13.48 23.31
N PHE A 20 -25.78 14.63 22.99
CA PHE A 20 -25.42 14.97 21.61
C PHE A 20 -23.91 14.89 21.41
N ARG A 21 -23.36 13.67 21.40
CA ARG A 21 -22.10 13.44 20.69
C ARG A 21 -22.43 13.52 19.20
N THR A 22 -22.03 14.65 18.62
CA THR A 22 -21.99 14.94 17.20
C THR A 22 -21.64 13.69 16.39
N CYS A 23 -22.43 13.46 15.34
CA CYS A 23 -22.10 12.56 14.23
C CYS A 23 -20.61 12.74 13.91
N LEU A 24 -19.77 11.71 14.11
CA LEU A 24 -18.44 11.71 13.53
C LEU A 24 -18.66 11.77 12.03
N ALA A 25 -18.41 12.94 11.43
CA ALA A 25 -18.22 13.02 10.00
C ALA A 25 -17.12 12.00 9.68
N TYR A 26 -17.49 10.97 8.92
CA TYR A 26 -16.55 9.92 8.54
C TYR A 26 -15.58 10.56 7.54
N ASP A 27 -14.42 10.98 8.03
CA ASP A 27 -13.43 11.69 7.23
C ASP A 27 -12.79 10.71 6.24
N VAL A 28 -12.72 11.14 4.97
CA VAL A 28 -12.13 10.34 3.90
C VAL A 28 -10.63 10.27 4.12
N GLN A 29 -10.08 9.05 4.22
CA GLN A 29 -8.64 8.87 4.44
C GLN A 29 -7.86 9.00 3.13
N LYS A 30 -6.83 9.84 3.11
CA LYS A 30 -6.00 10.05 1.93
C LYS A 30 -4.91 9.00 1.83
N VAL A 31 -4.82 8.33 0.67
CA VAL A 31 -3.88 7.24 0.42
C VAL A 31 -2.91 7.64 -0.69
N ALA A 32 -1.62 7.60 -0.40
CA ALA A 32 -0.56 7.71 -1.40
C ALA A 32 0.00 6.32 -1.72
N ALA A 33 -0.22 5.84 -2.94
CA ALA A 33 0.45 4.66 -3.47
C ALA A 33 1.72 5.08 -4.22
N LEU A 34 2.88 4.71 -3.71
CA LEU A 34 4.17 5.04 -4.35
C LEU A 34 4.37 4.18 -5.61
N PRO A 35 5.09 4.71 -6.61
CA PRO A 35 5.53 3.90 -7.73
C PRO A 35 6.46 2.78 -7.23
N VAL A 36 6.51 1.68 -7.99
CA VAL A 36 7.34 0.53 -7.63
C VAL A 36 8.81 0.95 -7.61
N LEU A 37 9.46 0.67 -6.50
CA LEU A 37 10.87 0.98 -6.30
C LEU A 37 11.70 -0.28 -6.50
N SER A 38 12.92 -0.14 -7.00
CA SER A 38 13.87 -1.23 -7.14
C SER A 38 15.17 -0.87 -6.45
N ILE A 39 15.72 -1.80 -5.67
CA ILE A 39 17.03 -1.62 -5.04
C ILE A 39 18.12 -1.70 -6.12
N ASN A 40 19.19 -0.92 -5.97
CA ASN A 40 20.44 -1.05 -6.76
C ASN A 40 20.27 -0.98 -8.28
N ASN A 41 19.23 -0.30 -8.79
CA ASN A 41 18.90 -0.22 -10.22
C ASN A 41 18.72 -1.58 -10.90
N ILE A 42 18.16 -2.55 -10.19
CA ILE A 42 17.72 -3.78 -10.84
C ILE A 42 16.75 -3.39 -11.97
N SER A 43 17.08 -3.83 -13.19
CA SER A 43 16.20 -3.67 -14.34
C SER A 43 15.08 -4.68 -14.20
N VAL A 44 13.89 -4.21 -13.84
CA VAL A 44 12.68 -5.02 -13.74
C VAL A 44 11.89 -4.87 -15.04
N ASP A 45 11.26 -5.94 -15.47
CA ASP A 45 10.38 -5.88 -16.66
C ASP A 45 9.18 -4.98 -16.36
N LYS A 46 8.81 -4.14 -17.34
CA LYS A 46 7.74 -3.14 -17.17
C LYS A 46 6.41 -3.77 -16.78
N ASP A 47 6.11 -4.95 -17.32
CA ASP A 47 4.87 -5.68 -17.06
C ASP A 47 4.78 -6.10 -15.58
N VAL A 48 5.91 -6.50 -14.98
CA VAL A 48 6.01 -6.81 -13.55
C VAL A 48 5.80 -5.57 -12.69
N GLU A 49 6.44 -4.45 -13.06
CA GLU A 49 6.24 -3.17 -12.35
C GLU A 49 4.77 -2.71 -12.43
N GLU A 50 4.15 -2.84 -13.59
CA GLU A 50 2.75 -2.44 -13.83
C GLU A 50 1.76 -3.30 -13.02
N ILE A 51 1.98 -4.62 -12.97
CA ILE A 51 1.16 -5.54 -12.15
C ILE A 51 1.22 -5.14 -10.67
N ILE A 52 2.42 -4.89 -10.16
CA ILE A 52 2.62 -4.51 -8.75
C ILE A 52 1.99 -3.13 -8.49
N ALA A 53 2.20 -2.15 -9.37
CA ALA A 53 1.63 -0.80 -9.24
C ALA A 53 0.09 -0.84 -9.22
N LYS A 54 -0.52 -1.59 -10.15
CA LYS A 54 -1.97 -1.80 -10.20
C LYS A 54 -2.48 -2.46 -8.93
N ALA A 55 -1.81 -3.48 -8.42
CA ALA A 55 -2.21 -4.16 -7.19
C ALA A 55 -2.17 -3.21 -5.97
N LEU A 56 -1.15 -2.36 -5.87
CA LEU A 56 -1.07 -1.33 -4.82
C LEU A 56 -2.24 -0.34 -4.90
N ALA A 57 -2.52 0.20 -6.08
CA ALA A 57 -3.63 1.13 -6.30
C ALA A 57 -4.99 0.46 -6.02
N ASN A 58 -5.12 -0.83 -6.35
CA ASN A 58 -6.36 -1.59 -6.16
C ASN A 58 -6.64 -1.96 -4.70
N LYS A 59 -5.61 -2.06 -3.83
CA LYS A 59 -5.81 -2.37 -2.40
C LYS A 59 -6.75 -1.37 -1.70
N PHE A 60 -6.72 -0.11 -2.13
CA PHE A 60 -7.50 0.98 -1.52
C PHE A 60 -8.62 1.50 -2.44
N HIS A 61 -8.70 1.03 -3.69
CA HIS A 61 -9.88 1.25 -4.52
C HIS A 61 -11.02 0.35 -4.03
N MET A 62 -12.01 0.92 -3.34
CA MET A 62 -13.26 0.21 -3.08
C MET A 62 -14.15 0.20 -4.33
N PRO A 63 -14.80 -0.94 -4.67
CA PRO A 63 -15.82 -0.95 -5.70
C PRO A 63 -17.05 -0.15 -5.22
N LEU A 64 -17.51 0.76 -6.08
CA LEU A 64 -18.67 1.68 -5.96
C LEU A 64 -19.97 1.06 -5.38
N SER A 65 -20.07 -0.27 -5.32
CA SER A 65 -21.17 -1.00 -4.66
C SER A 65 -21.36 -0.69 -3.16
N LYS A 66 -20.38 -0.04 -2.50
CA LYS A 66 -20.48 0.44 -1.12
C LYS A 66 -20.36 1.97 -1.07
N VAL A 67 -21.45 2.64 -1.45
CA VAL A 67 -21.95 4.02 -1.26
C VAL A 67 -21.08 5.18 -0.71
N VAL A 68 -19.91 5.02 -0.10
CA VAL A 68 -19.00 6.15 0.24
C VAL A 68 -17.54 5.69 0.10
N PRO A 69 -16.68 6.36 -0.69
CA PRO A 69 -15.26 6.06 -0.69
C PRO A 69 -14.65 6.42 0.67
N PHE A 70 -14.26 5.39 1.42
CA PHE A 70 -13.52 5.50 2.67
C PHE A 70 -12.10 6.03 2.46
N PHE A 71 -11.59 5.88 1.24
CA PHE A 71 -10.25 6.26 0.82
C PHE A 71 -10.29 7.18 -0.40
N GLU A 72 -9.53 8.27 -0.34
CA GLU A 72 -9.22 9.13 -1.47
C GLU A 72 -7.79 8.81 -1.91
N ILE A 73 -7.64 8.26 -3.12
CA ILE A 73 -6.32 7.94 -3.66
C ILE A 73 -5.74 9.21 -4.28
N ILE A 74 -4.55 9.59 -3.83
CA ILE A 74 -3.82 10.74 -4.36
C ILE A 74 -3.33 10.40 -5.78
N PRO A 75 -3.52 11.30 -6.76
CA PRO A 75 -3.06 11.08 -8.14
C PRO A 75 -1.56 10.76 -8.22
N GLU A 76 -1.20 9.88 -9.15
CA GLU A 76 0.18 9.41 -9.30
C GLU A 76 1.15 10.56 -9.57
N GLU A 77 0.73 11.57 -10.34
CA GLU A 77 1.55 12.74 -10.67
C GLU A 77 1.94 13.54 -9.42
N GLU A 78 1.01 13.69 -8.48
CA GLU A 78 1.26 14.35 -7.20
C GLU A 78 2.19 13.53 -6.32
N VAL A 79 2.00 12.20 -6.29
CA VAL A 79 2.88 11.29 -5.56
C VAL A 79 4.31 11.37 -6.10
N ILE A 80 4.49 11.28 -7.42
CA ILE A 80 5.78 11.41 -8.08
C ILE A 80 6.41 12.78 -7.77
N ALA A 81 5.65 13.87 -7.83
CA ALA A 81 6.14 15.20 -7.47
C ALA A 81 6.59 15.27 -6.00
N ALA A 82 5.90 14.56 -5.10
CA ALA A 82 6.21 14.54 -3.68
C ALA A 82 7.44 13.69 -3.32
N LEU A 83 7.82 12.69 -4.13
CA LEU A 83 8.91 11.77 -3.82
C LEU A 83 10.24 12.49 -3.47
N PRO A 84 10.99 12.00 -2.46
CA PRO A 84 12.35 12.43 -2.17
C PRO A 84 13.27 12.28 -3.39
N VAL A 85 14.23 13.19 -3.54
CA VAL A 85 15.21 13.17 -4.65
C VAL A 85 15.99 11.86 -4.69
N GLN A 86 16.24 11.26 -3.53
CA GLN A 86 16.93 9.97 -3.36
C GLN A 86 16.17 8.80 -4.02
N LEU A 87 14.84 8.90 -4.15
CA LEU A 87 13.99 7.89 -4.79
C LEU A 87 13.70 8.20 -6.27
N LYS A 88 13.96 9.45 -6.71
CA LYS A 88 13.78 9.90 -8.10
C LYS A 88 14.99 9.61 -9.02
N GLY A 89 16.15 9.29 -8.45
CA GLY A 89 17.41 9.17 -9.20
C GLY A 89 17.71 7.76 -9.75
N LYS A 90 18.66 7.67 -10.69
CA LYS A 90 19.24 6.41 -11.23
C LYS A 90 20.10 5.64 -10.21
N LYS A 91 19.99 5.89 -8.92
CA LYS A 91 20.59 5.08 -7.84
C LYS A 91 19.59 5.15 -6.71
N LYS A 92 18.49 4.43 -6.87
CA LYS A 92 17.43 4.38 -5.87
C LYS A 92 18.03 3.79 -4.59
N SER A 93 18.11 4.62 -3.54
CA SER A 93 18.48 4.15 -2.21
C SER A 93 17.40 3.22 -1.68
N LYS A 94 17.77 2.35 -0.74
CA LYS A 94 16.83 1.54 0.03
C LYS A 94 15.71 2.44 0.57
N LEU A 95 14.47 2.03 0.42
CA LEU A 95 13.30 2.72 0.96
C LEU A 95 13.35 2.69 2.50
N GLU A 96 13.40 3.86 3.12
CA GLU A 96 13.42 4.02 4.57
C GLU A 96 12.06 4.49 5.09
N ASN A 97 11.71 4.08 6.31
CA ASN A 97 10.45 4.47 6.97
C ASN A 97 10.30 5.98 7.12
N SER A 98 11.41 6.68 7.38
CA SER A 98 11.47 8.15 7.43
C SER A 98 11.01 8.81 6.13
N MET A 99 11.29 8.20 4.98
CA MET A 99 10.88 8.70 3.67
C MET A 99 9.37 8.57 3.47
N LEU A 100 8.75 7.48 3.95
CA LEU A 100 7.29 7.32 3.88
C LEU A 100 6.58 8.36 4.75
N ALA A 101 7.09 8.63 5.96
CA ALA A 101 6.56 9.69 6.81
C ALA A 101 6.69 11.07 6.15
N ALA A 102 7.84 11.38 5.56
CA ALA A 102 8.04 12.64 4.85
C ALA A 102 7.11 12.80 3.64
N VAL A 103 6.85 11.72 2.89
CA VAL A 103 5.87 11.72 1.79
C VAL A 103 4.46 11.92 2.34
N ALA A 104 4.10 11.25 3.44
CA ALA A 104 2.80 11.41 4.09
C ALA A 104 2.56 12.85 4.53
N ASP A 105 3.54 13.48 5.16
CA ASP A 105 3.45 14.87 5.61
C ASP A 105 3.34 15.84 4.43
N LYS A 106 4.11 15.62 3.36
CA LYS A 106 4.10 16.49 2.17
C LYS A 106 2.80 16.41 1.38
N LEU A 107 2.22 15.22 1.28
CA LEU A 107 0.95 14.98 0.58
C LEU A 107 -0.29 15.12 1.47
N ASN A 108 -0.08 15.33 2.77
CA ASN A 108 -1.12 15.21 3.78
C ASN A 108 -1.91 13.89 3.65
N ALA A 109 -1.19 12.79 3.41
CA ALA A 109 -1.76 11.46 3.29
C ALA A 109 -1.87 10.80 4.68
N ASP A 110 -2.97 10.10 4.94
CA ASP A 110 -3.18 9.29 6.14
C ASP A 110 -2.48 7.94 6.03
N ILE A 111 -2.42 7.41 4.81
CA ILE A 111 -1.78 6.13 4.50
C ILE A 111 -0.79 6.32 3.36
N VAL A 112 0.39 5.76 3.52
CA VAL A 112 1.41 5.68 2.47
C VAL A 112 1.80 4.23 2.29
N ILE A 113 1.60 3.69 1.08
CA ILE A 113 1.97 2.31 0.74
C ILE A 113 3.01 2.32 -0.37
N ALA A 114 4.00 1.44 -0.26
CA ALA A 114 5.07 1.31 -1.23
C ALA A 114 5.48 -0.15 -1.41
N ALA A 115 5.78 -0.54 -2.64
CA ALA A 115 6.46 -1.80 -2.94
C ALA A 115 7.90 -1.54 -3.36
N GLU A 116 8.82 -2.34 -2.84
CA GLU A 116 10.23 -2.32 -3.22
C GLU A 116 10.69 -3.72 -3.64
N ILE A 117 11.19 -3.81 -4.87
CA ILE A 117 11.80 -5.01 -5.44
C ILE A 117 13.26 -5.08 -4.97
N LYS A 118 13.57 -6.14 -4.23
CA LYS A 118 14.87 -6.43 -3.64
C LYS A 118 15.76 -7.28 -4.56
N ALA A 119 15.16 -8.15 -5.36
CA ALA A 119 15.83 -8.98 -6.35
C ALA A 119 14.87 -9.25 -7.51
N TYR A 120 15.39 -9.22 -8.74
CA TYR A 120 14.67 -9.65 -9.93
C TYR A 120 15.63 -10.35 -10.88
N ARG A 121 15.21 -11.51 -11.40
CA ARG A 121 15.90 -12.24 -12.44
C ARG A 121 14.87 -13.04 -13.23
N SER A 122 14.89 -12.92 -14.54
CA SER A 122 14.10 -13.74 -15.45
C SER A 122 15.00 -14.16 -16.60
N ILE A 123 15.24 -15.46 -16.76
CA ILE A 123 16.12 -16.00 -17.79
C ILE A 123 15.47 -17.24 -18.41
N LEU A 124 15.35 -17.21 -19.74
CA LEU A 124 15.10 -18.41 -20.53
C LEU A 124 16.43 -19.07 -20.90
N ARG A 125 16.56 -20.35 -20.59
CA ARG A 125 17.69 -21.20 -20.98
C ARG A 125 17.19 -22.32 -21.89
N VAL A 126 18.07 -22.84 -22.73
CA VAL A 126 17.80 -24.06 -23.51
C VAL A 126 18.75 -25.13 -23.00
N ASN A 127 18.22 -26.29 -22.62
CA ASN A 127 19.04 -27.42 -22.17
C ASN A 127 19.70 -28.12 -23.39
N ARG A 128 20.50 -29.16 -23.14
CA ARG A 128 21.14 -29.92 -24.23
C ARG A 128 20.14 -30.74 -25.06
N ASP A 129 18.99 -31.05 -24.47
CA ASP A 129 17.92 -31.84 -25.08
C ASP A 129 16.98 -30.97 -25.95
N GLY A 130 17.18 -29.64 -25.94
CA GLY A 130 16.41 -28.66 -26.71
C GLY A 130 15.22 -28.06 -25.97
N ASP A 131 14.97 -28.46 -24.73
CA ASP A 131 13.89 -27.94 -23.90
C ASP A 131 14.20 -26.54 -23.40
N ARG A 132 13.16 -25.70 -23.36
CA ARG A 132 13.23 -24.34 -22.83
C ARG A 132 12.93 -24.39 -21.33
N LEU A 133 13.89 -23.93 -20.54
CA LEU A 133 13.79 -23.80 -19.11
C LEU A 133 13.66 -22.32 -18.73
N GLN A 134 12.71 -21.99 -17.87
CA GLN A 134 12.55 -20.68 -17.27
C GLN A 134 13.17 -20.67 -15.88
N GLU A 135 14.02 -19.68 -15.61
CA GLU A 135 14.52 -19.34 -14.28
C GLU A 135 14.00 -17.96 -13.91
N THR A 136 13.11 -17.91 -12.92
CA THR A 136 12.54 -16.66 -12.38
C THR A 136 12.83 -16.54 -10.90
N HIS A 137 13.36 -15.40 -10.49
CA HIS A 137 13.55 -15.03 -9.09
C HIS A 137 13.00 -13.64 -8.87
N LEU A 138 12.08 -13.49 -7.92
CA LEU A 138 11.55 -12.21 -7.50
C LEU A 138 11.57 -12.15 -5.98
N ALA A 139 12.18 -11.11 -5.42
CA ALA A 139 12.09 -10.79 -4.00
C ALA A 139 11.57 -9.37 -3.87
N MET A 140 10.56 -9.18 -3.02
CA MET A 140 9.96 -7.86 -2.81
C MET A 140 9.56 -7.64 -1.35
N ARG A 141 9.40 -6.38 -0.99
CA ARG A 141 8.72 -5.98 0.24
C ARG A 141 7.64 -4.96 -0.05
N VAL A 142 6.61 -4.98 0.78
CA VAL A 142 5.59 -3.94 0.87
C VAL A 142 5.73 -3.28 2.22
N ILE A 143 5.79 -1.95 2.23
CA ILE A 143 5.80 -1.14 3.43
C ILE A 143 4.55 -0.26 3.43
N ASN A 144 3.85 -0.26 4.54
CA ASN A 144 2.71 0.61 4.79
C ASN A 144 2.99 1.50 6.00
N TYR A 145 2.77 2.79 5.86
CA TYR A 145 2.79 3.77 6.94
C TYR A 145 1.38 4.31 7.16
N HIS A 146 0.90 4.23 8.39
CA HIS A 146 -0.37 4.83 8.81
C HIS A 146 -0.06 6.01 9.73
N ARG A 147 -0.26 7.21 9.22
CA ARG A 147 0.10 8.49 9.87
C ARG A 147 -0.68 8.74 11.17
N PRO A 148 -2.01 8.51 11.26
CA PRO A 148 -2.76 8.77 12.49
C PRO A 148 -2.26 7.98 13.71
N SER A 149 -1.79 6.73 13.52
CA SER A 149 -1.21 5.93 14.60
C SER A 149 0.33 5.98 14.65
N GLY A 150 0.98 6.59 13.65
CA GLY A 150 2.43 6.57 13.50
C GLY A 150 3.02 5.16 13.27
N THR A 151 2.23 4.19 12.85
CA THR A 151 2.68 2.79 12.76
C THR A 151 3.19 2.44 11.37
N PHE A 152 4.30 1.70 11.34
CA PHE A 152 4.84 1.08 10.13
C PHE A 152 4.57 -0.42 10.12
N THR A 153 4.11 -0.93 9.00
CA THR A 153 4.00 -2.37 8.73
C THR A 153 4.84 -2.71 7.53
N GLU A 154 5.81 -3.61 7.70
CA GLU A 154 6.60 -4.16 6.60
C GLU A 154 6.28 -5.65 6.43
N LYS A 155 6.10 -6.07 5.18
CA LYS A 155 5.95 -7.47 4.78
C LYS A 155 6.89 -7.75 3.62
N ASN A 156 7.60 -8.86 3.70
CA ASN A 156 8.58 -9.28 2.69
C ASN A 156 8.27 -10.70 2.23
N ASP A 157 8.52 -10.97 0.96
CA ASP A 157 8.43 -12.30 0.39
C ASP A 157 9.45 -12.48 -0.74
N HIS A 158 9.73 -13.72 -1.08
CA HIS A 158 10.54 -14.08 -2.25
C HIS A 158 10.02 -15.37 -2.86
N GLU A 159 10.09 -15.46 -4.18
CA GLU A 159 9.66 -16.64 -4.92
C GLU A 159 10.71 -16.96 -5.99
N PHE A 160 10.98 -18.24 -6.14
CA PHE A 160 11.99 -18.78 -7.04
C PHE A 160 11.39 -19.93 -7.83
N TYR A 161 11.50 -19.85 -9.15
CA TYR A 161 11.05 -20.86 -10.08
C TYR A 161 12.19 -21.26 -11.01
N VAL A 162 12.44 -22.57 -11.12
CA VAL A 162 13.29 -23.16 -12.15
C VAL A 162 12.59 -24.40 -12.67
N GLY A 163 12.32 -24.43 -13.95
CA GLY A 163 11.65 -25.56 -14.60
C GLY A 163 11.31 -25.24 -16.03
N ASP A 164 10.36 -25.97 -16.60
CA ASP A 164 9.89 -25.79 -17.97
C ASP A 164 9.36 -24.36 -18.21
N ASP A 165 9.42 -23.89 -19.46
CA ASP A 165 8.80 -22.62 -19.87
C ASP A 165 7.27 -22.73 -19.85
N ILE A 166 6.69 -22.51 -18.66
CA ILE A 166 5.25 -22.59 -18.38
C ILE A 166 4.74 -21.29 -17.76
N GLY A 167 3.45 -21.00 -17.96
CA GLY A 167 2.85 -19.70 -17.60
C GLY A 167 3.00 -19.29 -16.13
N TRP A 168 2.97 -20.25 -15.20
CA TRP A 168 3.08 -20.00 -13.75
C TRP A 168 4.53 -19.87 -13.27
N GLY A 169 5.51 -20.20 -14.11
CA GLY A 169 6.92 -19.90 -13.90
C GLY A 169 7.34 -18.52 -14.41
N ARG A 170 6.44 -17.81 -15.10
CA ARG A 170 6.71 -16.49 -15.68
C ARG A 170 6.73 -15.40 -14.60
N PRO A 171 7.55 -14.34 -14.79
CA PRO A 171 7.70 -13.28 -13.80
C PRO A 171 6.42 -12.52 -13.50
N GLU A 172 5.51 -12.38 -14.47
CA GLU A 172 4.24 -11.67 -14.30
C GLU A 172 3.30 -12.41 -13.33
N TYR A 173 3.19 -13.74 -13.50
CA TYR A 173 2.36 -14.58 -12.63
C TYR A 173 2.92 -14.61 -11.21
N ILE A 174 4.23 -14.78 -11.07
CA ILE A 174 4.91 -14.76 -9.77
C ILE A 174 4.71 -13.39 -9.10
N ALA A 175 4.87 -12.30 -9.83
CA ALA A 175 4.64 -10.95 -9.29
C ALA A 175 3.21 -10.75 -8.78
N ASP A 176 2.20 -11.15 -9.55
CA ASP A 176 0.79 -11.06 -9.18
C ASP A 176 0.47 -11.86 -7.90
N GLN A 177 0.93 -13.11 -7.85
CA GLN A 177 0.72 -13.97 -6.67
C GLN A 177 1.45 -13.42 -5.43
N MET A 178 2.69 -12.96 -5.59
CA MET A 178 3.47 -12.39 -4.49
C MET A 178 2.83 -11.12 -3.94
N ILE A 179 2.47 -10.17 -4.81
CA ILE A 179 1.89 -8.90 -4.36
C ILE A 179 0.53 -9.12 -3.71
N TYR A 180 -0.31 -10.02 -4.25
CA TYR A 180 -1.58 -10.41 -3.64
C TYR A 180 -1.38 -10.98 -2.22
N LYS A 181 -0.45 -11.94 -2.05
CA LYS A 181 -0.13 -12.52 -0.73
C LYS A 181 0.38 -11.46 0.25
N LEU A 182 1.22 -10.53 -0.20
CA LEU A 182 1.77 -9.48 0.63
C LEU A 182 0.72 -8.46 1.07
N LEU A 183 -0.15 -8.02 0.16
CA LEU A 183 -1.19 -7.04 0.46
C LEU A 183 -2.29 -7.57 1.38
N ASN A 184 -2.55 -8.88 1.37
CA ASN A 184 -3.44 -9.53 2.33
C ASN A 184 -2.85 -9.62 3.74
N LYS A 185 -1.53 -9.47 3.89
CA LYS A 185 -0.85 -9.40 5.20
C LYS A 185 -0.77 -7.96 5.75
N ILE A 186 -1.15 -6.96 4.97
CA ILE A 186 -1.25 -5.55 5.41
C ILE A 186 -2.61 -5.34 6.08
N PRO A 187 -2.68 -4.60 7.22
CA PRO A 187 -3.93 -4.34 7.90
C PRO A 187 -4.99 -3.71 6.98
N ASP A 188 -6.22 -4.16 7.14
CA ASP A 188 -7.38 -3.46 6.58
C ASP A 188 -7.70 -2.29 7.51
N TYR A 189 -7.45 -1.07 7.02
CA TYR A 189 -7.94 0.14 7.66
C TYR A 189 -9.43 0.26 7.29
N ARG A 190 -10.33 0.10 8.27
CA ARG A 190 -11.79 0.23 8.10
C ARG A 190 -12.36 0.97 9.30
#